data_AF-A0ABD7ILD1-F1
#
_entry.id   AF-A0ABD7ILD1-F1
#
_cell.length_a   1.000
_cell.length_b   1.000
_cell.length_c   1.000
_cell.angle_alpha   90.00
_cell.angle_beta   90.00
_cell.angle_gamma   90.00
#
_symmetry.space_group_name_H-M   'P 1'
#
loop_
_entity.id
_entity.type
_entity.pdbx_description
1 polymer ?
#
loop_
_entity_poly.entity_id
_entity_poly.type
_entity_poly.pdbx_seq_one_letter_code
_entity_poly.pdbx_strand_id
1 'polypeptide(L)'
;MKVIGILGAHRSDGVTAQLLKAVLKGASASAETELVDLNDYQLRPDYDNQSNPSLDKLEAKLLAADVWVLAAPTYLGSLSGVMKNFCACFRGRIARFNSVGDAVPDRFKNKHYVTITDCYAGGIENYLTGVTDAAFKTLDKFLTMGGLIKLREIVVTNTWGMQTISAAKQAECERVGARAAHKKERDDSTVKRYIQLFFMIAVMALLTMGIEAGIQQFIPLNNFWAYYGVFVVVFYVLLAMILHFFTVVKHRRR
;
A
#
# COMPACT_ATOMS: atom_id res chain seq x y z
N MET A 1 -10.09 20.10 3.33
CA MET A 1 -9.56 18.78 2.95
C MET A 1 -10.36 18.33 1.74
N LYS A 2 -9.71 17.73 0.74
CA LYS A 2 -10.37 17.19 -0.44
C LYS A 2 -10.06 15.70 -0.60
N VAL A 3 -11.10 14.88 -0.77
CA VAL A 3 -11.02 13.43 -1.00
C VAL A 3 -11.49 13.13 -2.42
N ILE A 4 -10.63 12.56 -3.25
CA ILE A 4 -10.96 12.16 -4.60
C ILE A 4 -11.09 10.65 -4.71
N GLY A 5 -12.18 10.18 -5.28
CA GLY A 5 -12.41 8.78 -5.61
C GLY A 5 -12.16 8.52 -7.08
N ILE A 6 -11.32 7.53 -7.39
CA ILE A 6 -11.01 7.07 -8.74
C ILE A 6 -11.63 5.69 -8.93
N LEU A 7 -12.62 5.59 -9.80
CA LEU A 7 -13.24 4.33 -10.20
C LEU A 7 -12.54 3.78 -11.45
N GLY A 8 -11.93 2.61 -11.33
CA GLY A 8 -11.36 1.85 -12.43
C GLY A 8 -12.07 0.52 -12.64
N ALA A 9 -13.40 0.50 -12.60
CA ALA A 9 -14.20 -0.69 -12.91
C ALA A 9 -14.79 -0.57 -14.33
N HIS A 10 -15.18 -1.67 -14.97
CA HIS A 10 -15.90 -1.59 -16.26
C HIS A 10 -17.33 -1.05 -16.13
N ARG A 11 -17.94 -1.19 -14.95
CA ARG A 11 -19.30 -0.71 -14.65
C ARG A 11 -19.25 0.44 -13.66
N SER A 12 -19.93 1.54 -13.99
CA SER A 12 -20.04 2.75 -13.15
C SER A 12 -21.03 2.60 -11.98
N ASP A 13 -21.81 1.51 -11.95
CA ASP A 13 -22.89 1.23 -11.00
C ASP A 13 -22.70 -0.07 -10.20
N GLY A 14 -21.64 -0.83 -10.48
CA GLY A 14 -21.38 -2.13 -9.85
C GLY A 14 -20.93 -2.06 -8.39
N VAL A 15 -20.63 -3.23 -7.79
CA VAL A 15 -20.19 -3.37 -6.40
C VAL A 15 -18.99 -2.45 -6.09
N THR A 16 -17.98 -2.42 -6.95
CA THR A 16 -16.79 -1.56 -6.77
C THR A 16 -17.18 -0.08 -6.68
N ALA A 17 -18.11 0.37 -7.51
CA ALA A 17 -18.60 1.74 -7.52
C ALA A 17 -19.41 2.07 -6.26
N GLN A 18 -20.22 1.13 -5.76
CA GLN A 18 -20.96 1.29 -4.51
C GLN A 18 -20.02 1.41 -3.31
N LEU A 19 -18.97 0.60 -3.24
CA LEU A 19 -17.94 0.71 -2.21
C LEU A 19 -17.26 2.08 -2.24
N LEU A 20 -16.87 2.55 -3.42
CA LEU A 20 -16.28 3.87 -3.59
C LEU A 20 -17.23 4.98 -3.15
N LYS A 21 -18.49 4.95 -3.60
CA LYS A 21 -19.52 5.92 -3.24
C LYS A 21 -19.77 5.93 -1.73
N ALA A 22 -19.76 4.77 -1.06
CA ALA A 22 -19.89 4.69 0.39
C ALA A 22 -18.70 5.33 1.13
N VAL A 23 -17.47 5.12 0.65
CA VAL A 23 -16.29 5.82 1.22
C VAL A 23 -16.40 7.33 1.03
N LEU A 24 -16.76 7.80 -0.17
CA LEU A 24 -16.94 9.24 -0.42
C LEU A 24 -18.08 9.82 0.40
N LYS A 25 -19.19 9.11 0.58
CA LYS A 25 -20.29 9.53 1.45
C LYS A 25 -19.85 9.71 2.90
N GLY A 26 -18.97 8.84 3.41
CA GLY A 26 -18.38 9.02 4.73
C GLY A 26 -17.49 10.25 4.84
N ALA A 27 -16.68 10.51 3.80
CA ALA A 27 -15.78 11.64 3.75
C ALA A 27 -16.51 12.99 3.60
N SER A 28 -17.63 13.02 2.88
CA SER A 28 -18.39 14.25 2.60
C SER A 28 -18.99 14.91 3.84
N ALA A 29 -19.02 14.21 4.97
CA ALA A 29 -19.39 14.78 6.26
C ALA A 29 -18.44 15.88 6.75
N SER A 30 -17.18 15.89 6.28
CA SER A 30 -16.17 16.87 6.75
C SER A 30 -15.12 17.30 5.70
N ALA A 31 -15.20 16.78 4.48
CA ALA A 31 -14.30 17.13 3.37
C ALA A 31 -15.06 17.33 2.05
N GLU A 32 -14.48 18.10 1.13
CA GLU A 32 -14.95 18.13 -0.25
C GLU A 32 -14.67 16.76 -0.88
N THR A 33 -15.66 16.22 -1.61
CA THR A 33 -15.52 14.92 -2.26
C THR A 33 -15.79 15.01 -3.75
N GLU A 34 -14.98 14.29 -4.52
CA GLU A 34 -15.13 14.19 -5.98
C GLU A 34 -15.01 12.74 -6.42
N LEU A 35 -15.90 12.27 -7.31
CA LEU A 35 -15.81 10.97 -7.94
C LEU A 35 -15.40 11.14 -9.40
N VAL A 36 -14.38 10.40 -9.83
CA VAL A 36 -13.89 10.33 -11.19
C VAL A 36 -14.03 8.89 -11.69
N ASP A 37 -14.80 8.69 -12.74
CA ASP A 37 -14.84 7.43 -13.47
C ASP A 37 -13.79 7.46 -14.58
N LEU A 38 -12.85 6.51 -14.57
CA LEU A 38 -11.78 6.45 -15.57
C LEU A 38 -12.32 6.10 -16.97
N ASN A 39 -13.52 5.53 -17.09
CA ASN A 39 -14.13 5.25 -18.40
C ASN A 39 -14.54 6.55 -19.14
N ASP A 40 -14.68 7.67 -18.42
CA ASP A 40 -14.99 8.97 -19.02
C ASP A 40 -13.77 9.63 -19.68
N TYR A 41 -12.59 9.00 -19.59
CA TYR A 41 -11.31 9.55 -20.04
C TYR A 41 -10.69 8.65 -21.11
N GLN A 42 -10.21 9.28 -22.18
CA GLN A 42 -9.32 8.62 -23.13
C GLN A 42 -7.89 8.73 -22.61
N LEU A 43 -7.45 7.71 -21.86
CA LEU A 43 -6.12 7.67 -21.27
C LEU A 43 -5.11 7.10 -22.26
N ARG A 44 -4.09 7.90 -22.55
CA ARG A 44 -2.91 7.53 -23.33
C ARG A 44 -1.67 7.99 -22.56
N PRO A 45 -0.52 7.28 -22.65
CA PRO A 45 0.70 7.74 -22.03
C PRO A 45 1.16 9.04 -22.70
N ASP A 46 1.95 9.84 -21.97
CA ASP A 46 2.59 11.03 -22.55
C ASP A 46 3.57 10.62 -23.66
N TYR A 47 3.51 11.31 -24.78
CA TYR A 47 4.44 11.21 -25.91
C TYR A 47 4.96 12.62 -26.25
N ASP A 48 6.25 12.72 -26.53
CA ASP A 48 6.97 13.89 -27.09
C ASP A 48 6.10 15.12 -27.38
N ASN A 49 6.21 16.21 -26.61
CA ASN A 49 5.53 17.51 -26.82
C ASN A 49 4.03 17.50 -27.19
N GLN A 50 3.33 16.36 -27.14
CA GLN A 50 1.91 16.28 -27.42
C GLN A 50 1.14 16.62 -26.14
N SER A 51 0.14 17.48 -26.27
CA SER A 51 -0.78 17.76 -25.17
C SER A 51 -1.56 16.49 -24.83
N ASN A 52 -1.76 16.24 -23.54
CA ASN A 52 -2.54 15.12 -23.04
C ASN A 52 -3.61 15.64 -22.07
N PRO A 53 -4.69 16.28 -22.60
CA PRO A 53 -5.66 16.98 -21.77
C PRO A 53 -6.37 16.08 -20.74
N SER A 54 -6.55 14.79 -21.07
CA SER A 54 -7.12 13.80 -20.16
C SER A 54 -6.25 13.63 -18.91
N LEU A 55 -4.94 13.40 -19.09
CA LEU A 55 -4.03 13.28 -17.96
C LEU A 55 -3.80 14.61 -17.26
N ASP A 56 -3.76 15.73 -17.98
CA ASP A 56 -3.61 17.08 -17.40
C ASP A 56 -4.77 17.39 -16.45
N LYS A 57 -6.00 17.09 -16.89
CA LYS A 57 -7.22 17.25 -16.08
C LYS A 57 -7.21 16.34 -14.86
N LEU A 58 -6.81 15.07 -15.01
CA LEU A 58 -6.70 14.14 -13.89
C LEU A 58 -5.62 14.59 -12.90
N GLU A 59 -4.46 14.99 -13.40
CA GLU A 59 -3.35 15.47 -12.60
C GLU A 59 -3.74 16.69 -11.76
N ALA A 60 -4.41 17.68 -12.35
CA ALA A 60 -4.88 18.85 -11.62
C ALA A 60 -5.82 18.48 -10.46
N LYS A 61 -6.76 17.55 -10.70
CA LYS A 61 -7.68 17.05 -9.65
C LYS A 61 -6.95 16.30 -8.55
N LEU A 62 -6.01 15.44 -8.92
CA LEU A 62 -5.19 14.64 -8.02
C LEU A 62 -4.24 15.52 -7.17
N LEU A 63 -3.72 16.60 -7.74
CA LEU A 63 -2.91 17.61 -7.04
C LEU A 63 -3.73 18.37 -6.00
N ALA A 64 -4.96 18.75 -6.33
CA ALA A 64 -5.87 19.44 -5.43
C ALA A 64 -6.40 18.55 -4.28
N ALA A 65 -6.38 17.23 -4.44
CA ALA A 65 -6.87 16.29 -3.43
C ALA A 65 -5.81 15.95 -2.37
N ASP A 66 -6.22 15.85 -1.10
CA ASP A 66 -5.36 15.43 0.02
C ASP A 66 -5.34 13.89 0.18
N VAL A 67 -6.47 13.25 -0.15
CA VAL A 67 -6.65 11.79 -0.03
C VAL A 67 -7.22 11.21 -1.31
N TRP A 68 -6.64 10.10 -1.77
CA TRP A 68 -7.09 9.37 -2.95
C TRP A 68 -7.75 8.05 -2.55
N VAL A 69 -8.92 7.75 -3.10
CA VAL A 69 -9.61 6.47 -2.93
C VAL A 69 -9.63 5.76 -4.27
N LEU A 70 -8.77 4.77 -4.48
CA LEU A 70 -8.68 4.04 -5.74
C LEU A 70 -9.49 2.75 -5.63
N ALA A 71 -10.51 2.61 -6.47
CA ALA A 71 -11.42 1.48 -6.46
C ALA A 71 -11.35 0.72 -7.78
N ALA A 72 -10.92 -0.55 -7.71
CA ALA A 72 -10.78 -1.40 -8.88
C ALA A 72 -11.05 -2.87 -8.52
N PRO A 73 -11.91 -3.58 -9.27
CA PRO A 73 -12.15 -4.99 -9.04
C PRO A 73 -10.91 -5.82 -9.40
N THR A 74 -10.82 -7.02 -8.82
CA THR A 74 -9.83 -8.03 -9.15
C THR A 74 -10.38 -8.93 -10.25
N TYR A 75 -9.80 -8.83 -11.45
CA TYR A 75 -10.15 -9.67 -12.60
C TYR A 75 -8.97 -10.57 -12.97
N LEU A 76 -9.23 -11.86 -13.16
CA LEU A 76 -8.21 -12.88 -13.46
C LEU A 76 -7.04 -12.85 -12.46
N GLY A 77 -7.33 -12.64 -11.17
CA GLY A 77 -6.32 -12.57 -10.11
C GLY A 77 -5.43 -11.33 -10.15
N SER A 78 -5.82 -10.28 -10.88
CA SER A 78 -5.04 -9.05 -11.00
C SER A 78 -5.93 -7.80 -11.05
N LEU A 79 -5.29 -6.64 -11.07
CA LEU A 79 -5.94 -5.34 -11.17
C LEU A 79 -6.72 -5.21 -12.48
N SER A 80 -7.92 -4.62 -12.43
CA SER A 80 -8.71 -4.34 -13.64
C SER A 80 -7.90 -3.61 -14.73
N GLY A 81 -8.20 -3.91 -15.99
CA GLY A 81 -7.52 -3.28 -17.13
C GLY A 81 -7.68 -1.75 -17.16
N VAL A 82 -8.86 -1.24 -16.75
CA VAL A 82 -9.14 0.21 -16.68
C VAL A 82 -8.19 0.90 -15.70
N MET A 83 -8.09 0.40 -14.47
CA MET A 83 -7.20 0.97 -13.46
C MET A 83 -5.73 0.76 -13.84
N LYS A 84 -5.38 -0.41 -14.39
CA LYS A 84 -4.01 -0.70 -14.83
C LYS A 84 -3.55 0.24 -15.94
N ASN A 85 -4.45 0.61 -16.86
CA ASN A 85 -4.17 1.58 -17.92
C ASN A 85 -3.90 2.97 -17.34
N PHE A 86 -4.71 3.42 -16.38
CA PHE A 86 -4.45 4.67 -15.64
C PHE A 86 -3.07 4.65 -14.96
N CYS A 87 -2.75 3.60 -14.21
CA CYS A 87 -1.43 3.48 -13.57
C CYS A 87 -0.27 3.49 -14.58
N ALA A 88 -0.46 2.89 -15.76
CA ALA A 88 0.56 2.88 -16.81
C ALA A 88 0.75 4.26 -17.45
N CYS A 89 -0.34 4.93 -17.84
CA CYS A 89 -0.30 6.25 -18.46
C CYS A 89 0.19 7.34 -17.49
N PHE A 90 -0.22 7.26 -16.21
CA PHE A 90 0.11 8.25 -15.19
C PHE A 90 1.46 8.01 -14.49
N ARG A 91 2.18 6.92 -14.84
CA ARG A 91 3.45 6.52 -14.19
C ARG A 91 4.51 7.63 -14.23
N GLY A 92 4.62 8.35 -15.35
CA GLY A 92 5.59 9.44 -15.51
C GLY A 92 5.22 10.72 -14.74
N ARG A 93 3.95 10.85 -14.33
CA ARG A 93 3.43 12.04 -13.64
C ARG A 93 3.41 11.84 -12.13
N ILE A 94 3.20 10.62 -11.65
CA ILE A 94 3.12 10.33 -10.21
C ILE A 94 4.46 10.46 -9.50
N ALA A 95 5.57 10.20 -10.19
CA ALA A 95 6.91 10.26 -9.64
C ALA A 95 7.91 10.69 -10.71
N ARG A 96 8.99 11.34 -10.27
CA ARG A 96 10.13 11.67 -11.12
C ARG A 96 11.09 10.47 -11.17
N PHE A 97 11.72 10.22 -12.30
CA PHE A 97 12.76 9.18 -12.40
C PHE A 97 14.15 9.82 -12.37
N ASN A 98 15.07 9.26 -11.58
CA ASN A 98 16.48 9.70 -11.54
C ASN A 98 17.28 9.08 -12.72
N SER A 99 18.58 9.40 -12.81
CA SER A 99 19.46 8.93 -13.89
C SER A 99 19.66 7.41 -13.93
N VAL A 100 19.37 6.69 -12.84
CA VAL A 100 19.45 5.22 -12.77
C VAL A 100 18.07 4.55 -12.87
N GLY A 101 17.02 5.32 -13.10
CA GLY A 101 15.65 4.81 -13.30
C GLY A 101 14.87 4.56 -12.02
N ASP A 102 15.36 5.00 -10.85
CA ASP A 102 14.57 4.93 -9.62
C ASP A 102 13.49 6.00 -9.61
N ALA A 103 12.31 5.61 -9.14
CA ALA A 103 11.25 6.55 -8.87
C ALA A 103 11.49 7.32 -7.58
N VAL A 104 11.42 8.64 -7.68
CA VAL A 104 11.58 9.59 -6.59
C VAL A 104 10.24 10.33 -6.41
N PRO A 105 9.62 10.24 -5.22
CA PRO A 105 8.42 11.03 -4.92
C PRO A 105 8.64 12.52 -5.14
N ASP A 106 7.65 13.16 -5.77
CA ASP A 106 7.68 14.59 -6.12
C ASP A 106 6.41 15.29 -5.60
N ARG A 107 5.56 15.81 -6.48
CA ARG A 107 4.39 16.65 -6.19
C ARG A 107 3.25 16.00 -5.39
N PHE A 108 3.22 14.67 -5.31
CA PHE A 108 2.16 13.93 -4.58
C PHE A 108 2.61 13.41 -3.20
N LYS A 109 3.84 13.71 -2.78
CA LYS A 109 4.40 13.23 -1.52
C LYS A 109 3.53 13.64 -0.32
N ASN A 110 3.37 12.72 0.63
CA ASN A 110 2.58 12.86 1.86
C ASN A 110 1.07 12.98 1.67
N LYS A 111 0.54 12.86 0.44
CA LYS A 111 -0.90 12.61 0.25
C LYS A 111 -1.22 11.20 0.75
N HIS A 112 -2.47 10.97 1.09
CA HIS A 112 -2.90 9.70 1.66
C HIS A 112 -3.74 8.89 0.68
N TYR A 113 -3.85 7.59 0.89
CA TYR A 113 -4.72 6.79 0.04
C TYR A 113 -5.46 5.65 0.75
N VAL A 114 -6.61 5.30 0.18
CA VAL A 114 -7.39 4.10 0.45
C VAL A 114 -7.50 3.31 -0.85
N THR A 115 -7.29 2.00 -0.80
CA THR A 115 -7.51 1.11 -1.94
C THR A 115 -8.73 0.23 -1.70
N ILE A 116 -9.53 0.03 -2.72
CA ILE A 116 -10.74 -0.80 -2.69
C ILE A 116 -10.64 -1.83 -3.80
N THR A 117 -10.89 -3.09 -3.46
CA THR A 117 -11.10 -4.13 -4.45
C THR A 117 -12.26 -5.03 -4.07
N ASP A 118 -12.75 -5.76 -5.06
CA ASP A 118 -13.67 -6.86 -4.86
C ASP A 118 -13.31 -8.03 -5.77
N CYS A 119 -13.75 -9.23 -5.41
CA CYS A 119 -13.53 -10.43 -6.20
C CYS A 119 -14.69 -11.41 -6.07
N TYR A 120 -14.86 -12.23 -7.12
CA TYR A 120 -15.84 -13.30 -7.15
C TYR A 120 -15.49 -14.44 -6.17
N ALA A 121 -14.20 -14.60 -5.86
CA ALA A 121 -13.67 -15.70 -5.04
C ALA A 121 -14.28 -15.72 -3.64
N GLY A 122 -14.31 -16.91 -3.05
CA GLY A 122 -14.78 -17.12 -1.69
C GLY A 122 -13.96 -16.34 -0.66
N GLY A 123 -14.57 -15.97 0.48
CA GLY A 123 -13.82 -15.36 1.59
C GLY A 123 -12.67 -16.25 2.11
N ILE A 124 -12.95 -17.54 2.28
CA ILE A 124 -11.96 -18.54 2.70
C ILE A 124 -10.91 -18.76 1.60
N GLU A 125 -11.37 -18.88 0.36
CA GLU A 125 -10.48 -19.04 -0.80
C GLU A 125 -9.51 -17.85 -0.90
N ASN A 126 -10.02 -16.62 -0.90
CA ASN A 126 -9.19 -15.42 -0.94
C ASN A 126 -8.22 -15.34 0.23
N TYR A 127 -8.63 -15.77 1.43
CA TYR A 127 -7.74 -15.82 2.59
C TYR A 127 -6.58 -16.80 2.41
N LEU A 128 -6.83 -17.96 1.77
CA LEU A 128 -5.83 -19.01 1.55
C LEU A 128 -4.93 -18.74 0.35
N THR A 129 -5.50 -18.30 -0.78
CA THR A 129 -4.79 -18.16 -2.05
C THR A 129 -4.36 -16.73 -2.35
N GLY A 130 -4.96 -15.73 -1.68
CA GLY A 130 -4.63 -14.32 -1.89
C GLY A 130 -5.06 -13.80 -3.25
N VAL A 131 -6.23 -14.20 -3.78
CA VAL A 131 -6.72 -13.79 -5.11
C VAL A 131 -6.63 -12.27 -5.33
N THR A 132 -6.94 -11.48 -4.30
CA THR A 132 -6.90 -10.01 -4.36
C THR A 132 -5.52 -9.39 -4.16
N ASP A 133 -4.52 -10.16 -3.71
CA ASP A 133 -3.24 -9.61 -3.24
C ASP A 133 -2.47 -8.94 -4.37
N ALA A 134 -2.49 -9.50 -5.58
CA ALA A 134 -1.77 -8.92 -6.72
C ALA A 134 -2.35 -7.57 -7.15
N ALA A 135 -3.67 -7.38 -7.03
CA ALA A 135 -4.33 -6.11 -7.31
C ALA A 135 -3.88 -5.03 -6.32
N PHE A 136 -3.91 -5.33 -5.02
CA PHE A 136 -3.43 -4.41 -3.98
C PHE A 136 -1.94 -4.10 -4.12
N LYS A 137 -1.08 -5.13 -4.29
CA LYS A 137 0.36 -4.94 -4.50
C LYS A 137 0.67 -4.03 -5.68
N THR A 138 -0.08 -4.15 -6.78
CA THR A 138 0.09 -3.31 -7.95
C THR A 138 -0.29 -1.86 -7.66
N LEU A 139 -1.42 -1.63 -7.00
CA LEU A 139 -1.86 -0.28 -6.60
C LEU A 139 -0.91 0.36 -5.59
N ASP A 140 -0.51 -0.39 -4.57
CA ASP A 140 0.41 0.09 -3.54
C ASP A 140 1.76 0.45 -4.16
N LYS A 141 2.29 -0.38 -5.07
CA LYS A 141 3.54 -0.05 -5.77
C LYS A 141 3.40 1.25 -6.54
N PHE A 142 2.29 1.49 -7.23
CA PHE A 142 2.04 2.74 -7.94
C PHE A 142 1.90 3.95 -7.00
N LEU A 143 1.16 3.82 -5.90
CA LEU A 143 0.90 4.93 -4.98
C LEU A 143 2.10 5.27 -4.10
N THR A 144 2.81 4.25 -3.59
CA THR A 144 4.02 4.46 -2.80
C THR A 144 5.18 5.00 -3.63
N MET A 145 5.21 4.70 -4.94
CA MET A 145 6.13 5.33 -5.89
C MET A 145 5.98 6.86 -5.91
N GLY A 146 4.75 7.37 -5.81
CA GLY A 146 4.46 8.80 -5.68
C GLY A 146 4.70 9.38 -4.28
N GLY A 147 5.09 8.55 -3.32
CA GLY A 147 5.23 8.93 -1.91
C GLY A 147 3.92 9.14 -1.18
N LEU A 148 2.83 8.52 -1.65
CA LEU A 148 1.56 8.53 -0.93
C LEU A 148 1.59 7.52 0.23
N ILE A 149 0.85 7.84 1.28
CA ILE A 149 0.81 7.08 2.54
C ILE A 149 -0.49 6.30 2.64
N LYS A 150 -0.38 4.97 2.80
CA LYS A 150 -1.53 4.07 2.90
C LYS A 150 -2.30 4.29 4.19
N LEU A 151 -3.62 4.45 4.08
CA LEU A 151 -4.55 4.50 5.22
C LEU A 151 -5.22 3.15 5.46
N ARG A 152 -5.76 2.55 4.40
CA ARG A 152 -6.64 1.39 4.51
C ARG A 152 -6.80 0.65 3.18
N GLU A 153 -7.02 -0.65 3.28
CA GLU A 153 -7.57 -1.49 2.22
C GLU A 153 -9.01 -1.89 2.56
N ILE A 154 -9.86 -1.92 1.55
CA ILE A 154 -11.22 -2.45 1.64
C ILE A 154 -11.34 -3.57 0.61
N VAL A 155 -11.77 -4.75 1.09
CA VAL A 155 -12.04 -5.91 0.23
C VAL A 155 -13.47 -6.40 0.45
N VAL A 156 -14.10 -6.83 -0.65
CA VAL A 156 -15.34 -7.62 -0.66
C VAL A 156 -15.14 -8.86 -1.51
N THR A 157 -15.39 -10.01 -0.93
CA THR A 157 -15.35 -11.33 -1.58
C THR A 157 -16.77 -11.81 -1.90
N ASN A 158 -16.92 -12.91 -2.62
CA ASN A 158 -18.22 -13.48 -3.00
C ASN A 158 -19.10 -12.49 -3.80
N THR A 159 -18.52 -11.71 -4.71
CA THR A 159 -19.30 -10.69 -5.45
C THR A 159 -19.98 -11.22 -6.71
N TRP A 160 -19.87 -12.52 -7.02
CA TRP A 160 -20.58 -13.11 -8.16
C TRP A 160 -22.10 -12.98 -7.98
N GLY A 161 -22.77 -12.28 -8.91
CA GLY A 161 -24.20 -12.02 -8.86
C GLY A 161 -24.64 -10.97 -7.81
N MET A 162 -23.70 -10.39 -7.05
CA MET A 162 -24.02 -9.37 -6.05
C MET A 162 -24.48 -8.07 -6.73
N GLN A 163 -25.69 -7.62 -6.38
CA GLN A 163 -26.25 -6.36 -6.88
C GLN A 163 -26.03 -5.20 -5.92
N THR A 164 -26.02 -5.48 -4.61
CA THR A 164 -25.87 -4.46 -3.57
C THR A 164 -24.88 -4.90 -2.50
N ILE A 165 -24.11 -3.95 -1.98
CA ILE A 165 -23.26 -4.20 -0.81
C ILE A 165 -24.09 -4.34 0.47
N SER A 166 -23.59 -5.10 1.43
CA SER A 166 -24.26 -5.25 2.72
C SER A 166 -24.21 -3.95 3.54
N ALA A 167 -25.19 -3.72 4.41
CA ALA A 167 -25.23 -2.56 5.29
C ALA A 167 -23.98 -2.46 6.19
N ALA A 168 -23.46 -3.60 6.65
CA ALA A 168 -22.22 -3.64 7.43
C ALA A 168 -21.00 -3.16 6.62
N LYS A 169 -20.90 -3.57 5.35
CA LYS A 169 -19.82 -3.14 4.46
C LYS A 169 -19.96 -1.67 4.10
N GLN A 170 -21.18 -1.21 3.86
CA GLN A 170 -21.47 0.21 3.66
C GLN A 170 -21.02 1.05 4.86
N ALA A 171 -21.39 0.65 6.09
CA ALA A 171 -20.99 1.34 7.31
C ALA A 171 -19.46 1.30 7.53
N GLU A 172 -18.79 0.20 7.16
CA GLU A 172 -17.31 0.15 7.17
C GLU A 172 -16.73 1.20 6.22
N CYS A 173 -17.19 1.26 4.98
CA CYS A 173 -16.75 2.21 3.97
C CYS A 173 -16.97 3.66 4.41
N GLU A 174 -18.17 3.98 4.90
CA GLU A 174 -18.50 5.32 5.41
C GLU A 174 -17.58 5.72 6.59
N ARG A 175 -17.32 4.80 7.53
CA ARG A 175 -16.38 5.04 8.62
C ARG A 175 -14.94 5.25 8.15
N VAL A 176 -14.50 4.51 7.14
CA VAL A 176 -13.17 4.70 6.53
C VAL A 176 -13.07 6.08 5.87
N GLY A 177 -14.10 6.49 5.13
CA GLY A 177 -14.20 7.83 4.53
C GLY A 177 -14.14 8.95 5.55
N ALA A 178 -14.95 8.85 6.61
CA ALA A 178 -14.98 9.85 7.67
C ALA A 178 -13.60 10.01 8.34
N ARG A 179 -12.89 8.91 8.60
CA ARG A 179 -11.52 8.95 9.16
C ARG A 179 -10.50 9.54 8.19
N ALA A 180 -10.61 9.20 6.91
CA ALA A 180 -9.72 9.71 5.86
C ALA A 180 -9.79 11.24 5.75
N ALA A 181 -10.99 11.81 5.86
CA ALA A 181 -11.25 13.25 5.79
C ALA A 181 -10.60 14.10 6.92
N HIS A 182 -10.05 13.47 7.95
CA HIS A 182 -9.35 14.15 9.04
C HIS A 182 -7.83 13.95 9.02
N LYS A 183 -7.28 13.14 8.11
CA LYS A 183 -5.87 12.75 8.18
C LYS A 183 -4.97 13.80 7.52
N LYS A 184 -4.13 14.46 8.33
CA LYS A 184 -3.11 15.44 7.89
C LYS A 184 -1.66 14.97 8.11
N GLU A 185 -1.43 13.80 8.70
CA GLU A 185 -0.08 13.42 9.14
C GLU A 185 0.91 13.24 7.99
N ARG A 186 2.04 13.93 8.09
CA ARG A 186 3.25 13.61 7.34
C ARG A 186 3.84 12.32 7.95
N ASP A 187 4.21 11.33 7.14
CA ASP A 187 4.92 10.13 7.64
C ASP A 187 6.33 10.54 8.09
N ASP A 188 6.42 11.09 9.31
CA ASP A 188 7.67 11.24 10.03
C ASP A 188 7.72 10.21 11.17
N SER A 189 7.65 8.94 10.79
CA SER A 189 7.84 7.81 11.69
C SER A 189 9.32 7.50 11.96
N THR A 190 10.23 8.41 11.59
CA THR A 190 11.69 8.21 11.67
C THR A 190 12.13 7.82 13.08
N VAL A 191 11.68 8.56 14.10
CA VAL A 191 11.98 8.26 15.51
C VAL A 191 11.41 6.90 15.92
N LYS A 192 10.17 6.58 15.52
CA LYS A 192 9.56 5.28 15.79
C LYS A 192 10.37 4.12 15.18
N ARG A 193 10.87 4.30 13.95
CA ARG A 193 11.72 3.31 13.27
C ARG A 193 13.06 3.15 13.99
N TYR A 194 13.68 4.24 14.46
CA TYR A 194 14.91 4.16 15.25
C TYR A 194 14.69 3.48 16.60
N ILE A 195 13.59 3.79 17.30
CA ILE A 195 13.22 3.11 18.55
C ILE A 195 13.03 1.61 18.29
N GLN A 196 12.32 1.23 17.24
CA GLN A 196 12.12 -0.18 16.88
C GLN A 196 13.44 -0.88 16.54
N LEU A 197 14.31 -0.23 15.75
CA LEU A 197 15.63 -0.74 15.41
C LEU A 197 16.50 -0.94 16.66
N PHE A 198 16.48 0.04 17.57
CA PHE A 198 17.19 -0.04 18.85
C PHE A 198 16.75 -1.26 19.66
N PHE A 199 15.44 -1.45 19.88
CA PHE A 199 14.95 -2.61 20.64
C PHE A 199 15.22 -3.94 19.93
N MET A 200 15.15 -3.99 18.60
CA MET A 200 15.52 -5.19 17.84
C MET A 200 16.99 -5.56 18.07
N ILE A 201 17.90 -4.59 18.00
CA ILE A 201 19.33 -4.79 18.27
C ILE A 201 19.56 -5.18 19.74
N ALA A 202 18.89 -4.53 20.69
CA ALA A 202 19.02 -4.82 22.12
C ALA A 202 18.60 -6.26 22.46
N VAL A 203 17.46 -6.72 21.93
CA VAL A 203 16.99 -8.10 22.11
C VAL A 203 17.94 -9.09 21.45
N MET A 204 18.42 -8.80 20.24
CA MET A 204 19.38 -9.67 19.56
C MET A 204 20.70 -9.78 20.34
N ALA A 205 21.22 -8.68 20.85
CA ALA A 205 22.42 -8.70 21.67
C ALA A 205 22.21 -9.55 22.93
N LEU A 206 21.06 -9.42 23.60
CA LEU A 206 20.73 -10.24 24.78
C LEU A 206 20.66 -11.74 24.44
N LEU A 207 20.03 -12.11 23.32
CA LEU A 207 19.96 -13.49 22.85
C LEU A 207 21.35 -14.05 22.51
N THR A 208 22.17 -13.25 21.82
CA THR A 208 23.56 -13.61 21.54
C THR A 208 24.31 -13.89 22.85
N MET A 209 24.24 -13.00 23.83
CA MET A 209 24.89 -13.20 25.14
C MET A 209 24.40 -14.45 25.87
N GLY A 210 23.11 -14.78 25.78
CA GLY A 210 22.56 -16.02 26.34
C GLY A 210 23.11 -17.28 25.67
N ILE A 211 23.22 -17.27 24.35
CA ILE A 211 23.81 -18.39 23.58
C ILE A 211 25.30 -18.52 23.90
N GLU A 212 26.02 -17.41 23.99
CA GLU A 212 27.43 -17.41 24.41
C GLU A 212 27.64 -18.03 25.78
N ALA A 213 26.81 -17.66 26.77
CA ALA A 213 26.88 -18.24 28.10
C ALA A 213 26.68 -19.76 28.07
N GLY A 214 25.83 -20.27 27.17
CA GLY A 214 25.68 -21.70 26.92
C GLY A 214 26.91 -22.34 26.27
N ILE A 215 27.48 -21.70 25.24
CA ILE A 215 28.70 -22.18 24.55
C ILE A 215 29.88 -22.26 25.52
N GLN A 216 30.00 -21.30 26.45
CA GLN A 216 31.06 -21.27 27.46
C GLN A 216 31.07 -22.50 28.37
N GLN A 217 29.93 -23.18 28.54
CA GLN A 217 29.87 -24.42 29.31
C GLN A 217 30.62 -25.58 28.62
N PHE A 218 30.81 -25.50 27.31
CA PHE A 218 31.46 -26.53 26.50
C PHE A 218 32.84 -26.12 25.98
N ILE A 219 33.05 -24.82 25.73
CA ILE A 219 34.30 -24.27 25.19
C ILE A 219 34.70 -23.05 26.03
N PRO A 220 35.83 -23.06 26.74
CA PRO A 220 36.24 -21.93 27.58
C PRO A 220 36.61 -20.71 26.72
N LEU A 221 35.80 -19.65 26.81
CA LEU A 221 36.03 -18.36 26.12
C LEU A 221 36.80 -17.39 27.01
N ASN A 222 38.03 -17.75 27.39
CA ASN A 222 38.80 -17.02 28.42
C ASN A 222 39.51 -15.76 27.89
N ASN A 223 39.65 -15.61 26.58
CA ASN A 223 40.28 -14.44 25.96
C ASN A 223 39.21 -13.58 25.28
N PHE A 224 39.32 -12.25 25.43
CA PHE A 224 38.47 -11.25 24.79
C PHE A 224 38.20 -11.53 23.32
N TRP A 225 39.23 -11.91 22.54
CA TRP A 225 39.07 -12.16 21.10
C TRP A 225 38.24 -13.41 20.79
N ALA A 226 38.32 -14.45 21.63
CA ALA A 226 37.49 -15.64 21.49
C ALA A 226 36.04 -15.32 21.85
N TYR A 227 35.83 -14.57 22.94
CA TYR A 227 34.51 -14.08 23.33
C TYR A 227 33.87 -13.20 22.25
N TYR A 228 34.58 -12.17 21.80
CA TYR A 228 34.14 -11.27 20.73
C TYR A 228 33.88 -12.00 19.39
N GLY A 229 34.74 -12.96 19.04
CA GLY A 229 34.57 -13.74 17.81
C GLY A 229 33.27 -14.54 17.82
N VAL A 230 32.93 -15.20 18.93
CA VAL A 230 31.66 -15.93 19.08
C VAL A 230 30.48 -14.97 19.05
N PHE A 231 30.58 -13.81 19.72
CA PHE A 231 29.53 -12.78 19.70
C PHE A 231 29.15 -12.38 18.28
N VAL A 232 30.16 -11.99 17.49
CA VAL A 232 29.97 -11.51 16.11
C VAL A 232 29.33 -12.60 15.26
N VAL A 233 29.83 -13.83 15.35
CA VAL A 233 29.31 -14.96 14.54
C VAL A 233 27.85 -15.24 14.89
N VAL A 234 27.54 -15.42 16.18
CA VAL A 234 26.17 -15.72 16.63
C VAL A 234 25.22 -14.57 16.30
N PHE A 235 25.63 -13.33 16.52
CA PHE A 235 24.83 -12.14 16.21
C PHE A 235 24.50 -12.04 14.71
N TYR A 236 25.49 -12.22 13.82
CA TYR A 236 25.26 -12.15 12.38
C TYR A 236 24.44 -13.33 11.86
N VAL A 237 24.59 -14.52 12.44
CA VAL A 237 23.77 -15.69 12.10
C VAL A 237 22.30 -15.46 12.49
N LEU A 238 22.04 -14.91 13.68
CA LEU A 238 20.69 -14.50 14.09
C LEU A 238 20.13 -13.39 13.20
N LEU A 239 20.95 -12.40 12.85
CA LEU A 239 20.57 -11.32 11.94
C LEU A 239 20.19 -11.87 10.57
N ALA A 240 20.99 -12.78 10.02
CA ALA A 240 20.75 -13.42 8.73
C ALA A 240 19.45 -14.25 8.76
N MET A 241 19.21 -15.01 9.83
CA MET A 241 17.96 -15.77 10.00
C MET A 241 16.74 -14.85 10.06
N ILE A 242 16.81 -13.77 10.84
CA ILE A 242 15.74 -12.78 10.95
C ILE A 242 15.51 -12.08 9.61
N LEU A 243 16.57 -11.61 8.95
CA LEU A 243 16.47 -10.96 7.66
C LEU A 243 15.92 -11.90 6.60
N HIS A 244 16.36 -13.16 6.57
CA HIS A 244 15.84 -14.19 5.67
C HIS A 244 14.36 -14.48 5.94
N PHE A 245 13.98 -14.66 7.21
CA PHE A 245 12.58 -14.83 7.61
C PHE A 245 11.74 -13.61 7.18
N PHE A 246 12.20 -12.39 7.47
CA PHE A 246 11.48 -11.17 7.10
C PHE A 246 11.57 -10.82 5.61
N THR A 247 12.53 -11.32 4.83
CA THR A 247 12.52 -11.11 3.37
C THR A 247 11.62 -12.15 2.71
N VAL A 248 11.78 -13.43 3.03
CA VAL A 248 11.01 -14.52 2.44
C VAL A 248 9.53 -14.47 2.86
N VAL A 249 9.22 -14.20 4.13
CA VAL A 249 7.83 -14.14 4.63
C VAL A 249 7.14 -12.83 4.22
N LYS A 250 7.87 -11.72 4.12
CA LYS A 250 7.28 -10.39 3.82
C LYS A 250 7.16 -10.11 2.33
N HIS A 251 7.85 -10.82 1.45
CA HIS A 251 7.47 -10.90 0.03
C HIS A 251 6.06 -11.51 -0.17
N ARG A 252 5.56 -12.24 0.84
CA ARG A 252 4.16 -12.66 0.86
C ARG A 252 3.20 -11.54 1.25
N ARG A 253 3.59 -10.59 2.12
CA ARG A 253 2.71 -9.50 2.59
C ARG A 253 3.46 -8.19 2.91
N ARG A 254 3.42 -7.27 1.96
CA ARG A 254 3.31 -5.82 2.16
C ARG A 254 2.41 -5.27 1.07
#